data_AF-A0A8K0KBH9-F1
#
_entry.id   AF-A0A8K0KBH9-F1
#
_cell.length_a   1.000
_cell.length_b   1.000
_cell.length_c   1.000
_cell.angle_alpha   90.00
_cell.angle_beta   90.00
_cell.angle_gamma   90.00
#
_symmetry.space_group_name_H-M   'P 1'
#
loop_
_entity.id
_entity.type
_entity.pdbx_description
1 polymer ?
#
loop_
_entity_poly.entity_id
_entity_poly.type
_entity_poly.pdbx_seq_one_letter_code
_entity_poly.pdbx_strand_id
1 'polypeptide(L)' 'MLRLRKCSEDTYRPELKGCAASIVRELHVYGSVVPVNAPRDPTRFQHQGYGMLLMEEAERIAREEHGSSKIVVISGP' A
#
# COMPACT_ATOMS: atom_id res chain seq x y z
N MET A 1 -0.99 0.31 -8.36
CA MET A 1 0.36 -0.24 -8.15
C MET A 1 0.78 0.00 -6.72
N LEU A 2 1.19 -1.06 -6.03
CA LEU A 2 1.74 -0.99 -4.67
C LEU A 2 3.19 -1.49 -4.70
N ARG A 3 4.08 -0.84 -3.95
CA ARG A 3 5.48 -1.28 -3.77
C ARG A 3 5.71 -1.79 -2.35
N LEU A 4 5.78 -3.11 -2.19
CA LEU A 4 6.12 -3.77 -0.92
C LEU A 4 7.61 -4.13 -0.88
N ARG A 5 8.25 -3.96 0.28
CA ARG A 5 9.64 -4.38 0.53
C ARG A 5 9.74 -5.11 1.86
N LYS A 6 10.38 -6.28 1.87
CA LYS A 6 10.83 -6.95 3.11
C LYS A 6 12.00 -6.18 3.74
N CYS A 7 11.93 -5.90 5.04
CA CYS A 7 13.06 -5.30 5.76
C CYS A 7 14.12 -6.37 6.06
N SER A 8 15.39 -5.99 5.95
CA SER A 8 16.52 -6.79 6.44
C SER A 8 16.79 -6.49 7.91
N GLU A 9 17.55 -7.37 8.57
CA GLU A 9 17.96 -7.20 9.97
C GLU A 9 18.79 -5.92 10.19
N ASP A 10 19.50 -5.45 9.16
CA ASP A 10 20.33 -4.23 9.19
C ASP A 10 19.54 -2.92 9.08
N THR A 11 18.22 -2.92 9.37
CA THR A 11 17.44 -1.69 9.32
C THR A 11 17.78 -0.76 10.50
N TYR A 12 18.12 0.49 10.18
CA TYR A 12 18.60 1.46 11.17
C TYR A 12 17.48 2.22 11.92
N ARG A 13 16.29 2.28 11.31
CA ARG A 13 15.14 3.02 11.84
C ARG A 13 14.55 2.31 13.07
N PRO A 14 14.37 3.01 14.21
CA PRO A 14 13.90 2.38 15.45
C PRO A 14 12.53 1.73 15.31
N GLU A 15 11.64 2.29 14.49
CA GLU A 15 10.29 1.75 14.24
C GLU A 15 10.28 0.42 13.46
N LEU A 16 11.41 0.03 12.86
CA LEU A 16 11.61 -1.23 12.14
C LEU A 16 12.48 -2.23 12.92
N LYS A 17 13.01 -1.85 14.08
CA LYS A 17 13.84 -2.73 14.92
C LYS A 17 12.99 -3.61 15.84
N GLY A 18 13.53 -4.77 16.20
CA GLY A 18 12.95 -5.68 17.21
C GLY A 18 11.84 -6.60 16.71
N CYS A 19 11.45 -6.51 15.43
CA CYS A 19 10.52 -7.45 14.82
C CYS A 19 10.77 -7.56 13.30
N ALA A 20 10.39 -8.69 12.70
CA ALA A 20 10.36 -8.82 11.25
C ALA A 20 9.27 -7.90 10.68
N ALA A 21 9.67 -6.92 9.88
CA ALA A 21 8.75 -5.93 9.31
C ALA A 21 8.81 -5.90 7.78
N SER A 22 7.70 -5.51 7.16
CA SER A 22 7.62 -5.17 5.74
C SER A 22 7.16 -3.73 5.58
N ILE A 23 7.63 -3.05 4.53
CA ILE A 23 7.33 -1.64 4.28
C ILE A 23 6.64 -1.44 2.93
N VAL A 24 5.48 -0.79 2.94
CA VAL A 24 4.81 -0.26 1.76
C VAL A 24 5.43 1.11 1.46
N ARG A 25 6.17 1.18 0.36
CA ARG A 25 6.92 2.39 -0.02
C ARG A 25 6.12 3.36 -0.88
N GLU A 26 5.12 2.85 -1.59
CA GLU A 26 4.28 3.61 -2.50
C GLU A 26 2.96 2.85 -2.69
N LEU A 27 1.84 3.56 -2.66
CA LEU A 27 0.54 3.08 -3.10
C LEU A 27 -0.02 4.09 -4.09
N HIS A 28 -0.09 3.70 -5.36
CA HIS A 28 -0.67 4.50 -6.43
C HIS A 28 -1.90 3.78 -6.96
N VAL A 29 -3.09 4.34 -6.75
CA VAL A 29 -4.32 3.85 -7.37
C VAL A 29 -4.61 4.75 -8.56
N TYR A 30 -4.44 4.23 -9.78
CA TYR A 30 -4.84 4.98 -10.97
C TYR A 30 -6.36 5.07 -10.98
N GLY A 31 -6.90 6.26 -10.72
CA GLY A 31 -8.31 6.56 -10.98
C GLY A 31 -8.56 6.62 -12.48
N SER A 32 -9.76 6.27 -12.93
CA SER A 32 -10.21 6.67 -14.26
C SER A 32 -10.11 8.20 -14.34
N VAL A 33 -9.29 8.72 -15.24
CA VAL A 33 -9.19 10.17 -15.48
C VAL A 33 -10.56 10.61 -16.01
N VAL A 34 -11.40 11.21 -15.17
CA VAL A 34 -12.67 11.76 -15.62
C VAL A 34 -12.36 13.16 -16.17
N PRO A 35 -12.58 13.43 -17.47
CA PRO A 35 -12.42 14.78 -17.99
C PRO A 35 -13.32 15.72 -17.19
N VAL A 36 -12.79 16.90 -16.83
CA VAL A 36 -13.51 17.91 -16.02
C VAL A 36 -14.86 18.33 -16.66
N ASN A 37 -15.04 18.05 -17.96
CA ASN A 37 -16.24 18.39 -18.75
C ASN A 37 -17.22 17.22 -19.01
N ALA A 38 -17.03 16.04 -18.41
CA ALA A 38 -18.02 14.96 -18.52
C ALA A 38 -19.16 15.17 -17.49
N PRO A 39 -20.43 14.82 -17.82
CA PRO A 39 -21.53 14.84 -16.86
C PRO A 39 -21.12 14.08 -15.59
N ARG A 40 -21.43 14.64 -14.41
CA ARG A 40 -21.20 13.97 -13.13
C ARG A 40 -21.96 12.65 -13.12
N ASP A 41 -21.29 11.58 -13.49
CA ASP A 41 -21.83 10.23 -13.45
C ASP A 41 -21.57 9.65 -12.05
N PRO A 42 -22.62 9.41 -11.24
CA PRO A 42 -22.47 8.97 -9.86
C PRO A 42 -21.86 7.56 -9.71
N THR A 43 -21.60 6.87 -10.82
CA THR A 43 -20.96 5.55 -10.85
C THR A 43 -19.44 5.61 -11.07
N ARG A 44 -18.88 6.80 -11.41
CA ARG A 44 -17.48 6.98 -11.83
C ARG A 44 -16.60 7.68 -10.79
N PHE A 45 -16.82 7.40 -9.52
CA PHE A 45 -15.99 7.92 -8.44
C PHE A 45 -14.67 7.13 -8.31
N GLN A 46 -13.59 7.82 -7.96
CA GLN A 46 -12.32 7.24 -7.51
C GLN A 46 -12.49 6.48 -6.19
N HIS A 47 -13.31 5.43 -6.14
CA HIS A 47 -13.52 4.58 -4.97
C HIS A 47 -13.90 3.15 -5.38
N GLN A 48 -13.29 2.59 -6.44
CA GLN A 48 -13.49 1.19 -6.82
C GLN A 48 -12.79 0.17 -5.87
N GLY A 49 -12.36 0.59 -4.68
CA GLY A 49 -11.78 -0.32 -3.68
C GLY A 49 -10.38 -0.88 -3.99
N TYR A 50 -9.79 -0.56 -5.16
CA TYR A 50 -8.47 -1.09 -5.55
C TYR A 50 -7.36 -0.79 -4.54
N GLY A 51 -7.39 0.36 -3.86
CA GLY A 51 -6.43 0.66 -2.80
C GLY A 51 -6.52 -0.31 -1.62
N MET A 52 -7.75 -0.66 -1.23
CA MET A 52 -8.02 -1.63 -0.17
C MET A 52 -7.54 -3.03 -0.57
N LEU A 53 -7.91 -3.49 -1.77
CA LEU A 53 -7.50 -4.79 -2.28
C LEU A 53 -5.97 -4.93 -2.38
N LEU A 54 -5.28 -3.87 -2.82
CA LEU A 54 -3.81 -3.87 -2.87
C LEU A 54 -3.19 -3.96 -1.47
N MET A 55 -3.78 -3.28 -0.49
CA MET A 55 -3.29 -3.31 0.89
C MET A 55 -3.56 -4.65 1.58
N GLU A 56 -4.72 -5.26 1.35
CA GLU A 56 -5.06 -6.60 1.83
C GLU A 56 -4.05 -7.64 1.31
N GLU A 57 -3.76 -7.60 0.01
CA GLU A 57 -2.78 -8.51 -0.58
C GLU A 57 -1.35 -8.25 -0.06
N ALA A 58 -1.00 -6.97 0.16
CA ALA A 58 0.29 -6.63 0.76
C ALA A 58 0.43 -7.15 2.20
N GLU A 59 -0.64 -7.12 2.98
CA GLU A 59 -0.67 -7.70 4.33
C GLU A 59 -0.51 -9.23 4.29
N ARG A 60 -1.23 -9.90 3.38
CA ARG A 60 -1.12 -11.34 3.16
C ARG A 60 0.32 -11.74 2.84
N ILE A 61 0.95 -11.10 1.85
CA ILE A 61 2.35 -11.35 1.45
C ILE A 61 3.31 -11.05 2.61
N ALA A 62 3.12 -9.93 3.32
CA ALA A 62 3.97 -9.57 4.45
C ALA A 62 3.96 -10.64 5.55
N ARG A 63 2.78 -11.19 5.86
CA ARG A 63 2.63 -12.20 6.91
C ARG A 63 3.09 -13.59 6.45
N GLU A 64 2.60 -14.04 5.30
CA GLU A 64 2.74 -15.45 4.85
C GLU A 64 4.07 -15.71 4.16
N GLU A 65 4.58 -14.74 3.40
CA GLU A 65 5.77 -14.93 2.57
C GLU A 65 7.00 -14.25 3.18
N HIS A 66 6.84 -13.04 3.71
CA HIS A 66 7.95 -12.35 4.37
C HIS A 66 8.17 -12.79 5.82
N GLY A 67 7.16 -13.40 6.46
CA GLY A 67 7.18 -13.74 7.88
C GLY A 67 7.21 -12.52 8.79
N SER A 68 6.68 -11.39 8.31
CA SER A 68 6.64 -10.13 9.06
C SER A 68 5.47 -10.11 10.04
N SER A 69 5.71 -9.66 11.27
CA SER A 69 4.67 -9.41 12.27
C SER A 69 4.15 -7.97 12.24
N LYS A 70 4.78 -7.11 11.45
CA LYS A 70 4.45 -5.69 11.31
C LYS A 70 4.54 -5.24 9.86
N ILE A 71 3.58 -4.42 9.43
CA ILE A 71 3.66 -3.66 8.19
C ILE A 71 3.76 -2.16 8.50
N VAL A 72 4.62 -1.45 7.77
CA VAL A 72 4.81 0.01 7.89
C VAL A 72 4.50 0.65 6.56
N VAL A 73 3.78 1.76 6.55
CA VAL A 73 3.39 2.46 5.33
C VAL A 73 4.05 3.83 5.30
N ILE A 74 4.74 4.16 4.21
CA ILE A 74 5.19 5.52 3.94
C ILE A 74 4.04 6.27 3.27
N SER A 75 3.29 7.05 4.05
CA SER A 75 2.31 8.01 3.53
C SER A 75 3.01 9.34 3.26
N GLY A 76 3.07 9.75 1.98
CA GLY A 76 3.45 11.11 1.63
C GLY A 76 2.37 12.13 2.01
N PRO A 77 2.71 13.43 2.08
CA PRO A 77 1.74 14.53 2.11
C PRO A 77 1.00 14.69 0.76
#